data_AF-A0A4Y2TDE1-F1
#
_entry.id   AF-A0A4Y2TDE1-F1
#
_cell.length_a   1.000
_cell.length_b   1.000
_cell.length_c   1.000
_cell.angle_alpha   90.00
_cell.angle_beta   90.00
_cell.angle_gamma   90.00
#
_symmetry.space_group_name_H-M   'P 1'
#
loop_
_entity.id
_entity.type
_entity.pdbx_description
1 polymer ?
#
loop_
_entity_poly.entity_id
_entity_poly.type
_entity_poly.pdbx_seq_one_letter_code
_entity_poly.pdbx_strand_id
1 'polypeptide(L)'
;MRKSEIAVKFGVPASTLSTIIKNRGVVEHGFLSNKKAKESRKCTFPDMDECVKKWVTQCRDQGFPISVQMMQRKAEDFAKELGYGKHFKASNGCLKSFKNRHKIVFRRLFSASASVPESVYE
;
A
#
# COMPACT_ATOMS: atom_id res chain seq x y z
N MET A 1 -20.36 -19.98 30.94
CA MET A 1 -20.15 -18.51 30.95
C MET A 1 -20.97 -17.90 29.83
N ARG A 2 -21.88 -16.99 30.15
CA ARG A 2 -22.74 -16.35 29.13
C ARG A 2 -21.99 -15.20 28.43
N LYS A 3 -22.38 -14.87 27.20
CA LYS A 3 -21.76 -13.75 26.44
C LYS A 3 -21.85 -12.42 27.19
N SER A 4 -22.93 -12.20 27.95
CA SER A 4 -23.12 -11.03 28.81
C SER A 4 -22.11 -10.95 29.95
N GLU A 5 -21.79 -12.08 30.60
CA GLU A 5 -20.78 -12.13 31.67
C GLU A 5 -19.38 -11.81 31.14
N ILE A 6 -19.05 -12.31 29.95
CA ILE A 6 -17.78 -12.01 29.27
C ILE A 6 -17.71 -10.52 28.91
N ALA A 7 -18.80 -9.96 28.36
CA ALA A 7 -18.88 -8.55 28.01
C ALA A 7 -18.61 -7.64 29.23
N VAL A 8 -19.22 -7.95 30.38
CA VAL A 8 -19.00 -7.23 31.64
C VAL A 8 -17.58 -7.41 32.15
N LYS A 9 -17.05 -8.65 32.16
CA LYS A 9 -15.69 -8.95 32.62
C LYS A 9 -14.61 -8.16 31.86
N PHE A 10 -14.80 -7.99 30.55
CA PHE A 10 -13.85 -7.28 29.69
C PHE A 10 -14.20 -5.81 29.45
N GLY A 11 -15.30 -5.29 30.03
CA GLY A 11 -15.74 -3.90 29.84
C GLY A 11 -16.11 -3.55 28.39
N VAL A 12 -16.54 -4.54 27.60
CA VAL A 12 -16.85 -4.38 26.17
C VAL A 12 -18.37 -4.51 25.97
N PRO A 13 -19.02 -3.67 25.15
CA PRO A 13 -20.43 -3.83 24.82
C PRO A 13 -20.72 -5.22 24.24
N ALA A 14 -21.86 -5.81 24.60
CA ALA A 14 -22.25 -7.14 24.11
C ALA A 14 -22.33 -7.22 22.57
N SER A 15 -22.66 -6.10 21.91
CA SER A 15 -22.66 -5.96 20.45
C SER A 15 -21.24 -6.07 19.85
N THR A 16 -20.27 -5.43 20.48
CA THR A 16 -18.85 -5.50 20.08
C THR A 16 -18.29 -6.90 20.31
N LEU A 17 -18.56 -7.51 21.47
CA LEU A 17 -18.15 -8.89 21.75
C LEU A 17 -18.75 -9.86 20.72
N SER A 18 -20.03 -9.69 20.36
CA SER A 18 -20.69 -10.51 19.35
C SER A 18 -20.06 -10.35 17.97
N THR A 19 -19.65 -9.13 17.62
CA THR A 19 -18.95 -8.83 16.36
C THR A 19 -17.57 -9.47 16.32
N ILE A 20 -16.82 -9.39 17.43
CA ILE A 20 -15.50 -10.04 17.56
C ILE A 20 -15.63 -11.55 17.42
N ILE A 21 -16.60 -12.17 18.10
CA ILE A 21 -16.85 -13.62 18.01
C ILE A 21 -17.25 -14.01 16.58
N LYS A 22 -18.11 -13.22 15.92
CA LYS A 22 -18.53 -13.47 14.52
C LYS A 22 -17.36 -13.39 13.54
N ASN A 23 -16.44 -12.44 13.76
CA ASN A 23 -15.27 -12.20 12.89
C ASN A 23 -13.98 -12.82 13.45
N ARG A 24 -14.06 -13.83 14.33
CA ARG A 24 -12.92 -14.34 15.10
C ARG A 24 -11.69 -14.66 14.25
N GLY A 25 -11.88 -15.32 13.11
CA GLY A 25 -10.76 -15.74 12.25
C GLY A 25 -10.02 -14.55 11.61
N VAL A 26 -10.75 -13.47 11.31
CA VAL A 26 -10.15 -12.23 10.76
C VAL A 26 -9.37 -11.50 11.86
N VAL A 27 -9.92 -11.46 13.08
CA VAL A 27 -9.27 -10.84 14.24
C VAL A 27 -8.01 -11.60 14.65
N GLU A 28 -8.08 -12.94 14.73
CA GLU A 28 -6.95 -13.81 15.04
C GLU A 28 -5.84 -13.69 13.99
N HIS A 29 -6.18 -13.77 12.70
CA HIS A 29 -5.21 -13.60 11.62
C HIS A 29 -4.60 -12.18 11.59
N GLY A 30 -5.40 -11.15 11.87
CA GLY A 30 -4.93 -9.77 12.00
C GLY A 30 -3.92 -9.59 13.14
N PHE A 31 -4.18 -10.23 14.29
CA PHE A 31 -3.32 -10.21 15.46
C PHE A 31 -2.00 -10.97 15.23
N LEU A 32 -2.07 -12.21 14.74
CA LEU A 32 -0.89 -13.05 14.48
C LEU A 32 0.04 -12.46 13.41
N SER A 33 -0.52 -11.76 12.42
CA SER A 33 0.28 -11.11 11.37
C SER A 33 1.01 -9.83 11.82
N ASN A 34 0.89 -9.44 13.11
CA ASN A 34 1.43 -8.21 13.72
C ASN A 34 1.19 -6.94 12.88
N LYS A 35 0.15 -6.98 12.03
CA LYS A 35 -0.33 -5.81 11.32
C LYS A 35 -1.10 -5.04 12.38
N LYS A 36 -0.66 -3.83 12.73
CA LYS A 36 -1.54 -2.82 13.33
C LYS A 36 -2.63 -2.50 12.30
N ALA A 37 -3.58 -3.41 12.14
CA ALA A 37 -4.41 -3.53 10.96
C ALA A 37 -5.63 -2.63 11.12
N LYS A 38 -5.42 -1.33 10.88
CA LYS A 38 -6.41 -0.66 10.06
C LYS A 38 -6.28 -1.33 8.70
N GLU A 39 -7.14 -2.33 8.45
CA GLU A 39 -7.12 -3.15 7.25
C GLU A 39 -6.88 -2.23 6.06
N SER A 40 -5.72 -2.37 5.41
CA SER A 40 -5.36 -1.49 4.30
C SER A 40 -6.47 -1.66 3.26
N ARG A 41 -7.23 -0.59 2.99
CA ARG A 41 -8.37 -0.64 2.08
C ARG A 41 -8.01 -1.44 0.83
N LYS A 42 -8.84 -2.42 0.50
CA LYS A 42 -8.69 -3.23 -0.71
C LYS A 42 -8.54 -2.28 -1.90
N CYS A 43 -7.59 -2.59 -2.79
CA CYS A 43 -7.42 -1.80 -4.02
C CYS A 43 -8.69 -1.96 -4.88
N THR A 44 -9.19 -0.87 -5.45
CA THR A 44 -10.31 -0.90 -6.39
C THR A 44 -9.97 -1.70 -7.66
N PHE A 45 -8.69 -1.77 -8.01
CA PHE A 45 -8.18 -2.45 -9.20
C PHE A 45 -7.04 -3.41 -8.78
N PRO A 46 -7.37 -4.62 -8.29
CA PRO A 46 -6.37 -5.56 -7.79
C PRO A 46 -5.42 -6.08 -8.88
N ASP A 47 -5.92 -6.33 -10.09
CA ASP A 47 -5.10 -6.87 -11.19
C ASP A 47 -4.01 -5.88 -11.63
N MET A 48 -4.39 -4.62 -11.81
CA MET A 48 -3.45 -3.53 -12.11
C MET A 48 -2.44 -3.33 -10.97
N ASP A 49 -2.89 -3.39 -9.72
CA ASP A 49 -2.03 -3.26 -8.53
C ASP A 49 -0.98 -4.38 -8.47
N GLU A 50 -1.35 -5.61 -8.86
CA GLU A 50 -0.41 -6.72 -8.95
C GLU A 50 0.60 -6.56 -10.10
N CYS A 51 0.16 -6.11 -11.28
CA CYS A 51 1.05 -5.82 -12.41
C CYS A 51 2.10 -4.77 -12.07
N VAL A 52 1.70 -3.66 -11.43
CA VAL A 52 2.63 -2.61 -10.98
C VAL A 52 3.60 -3.18 -9.95
N LYS A 53 3.14 -4.02 -9.00
CA LYS A 53 4.01 -4.66 -8.01
C LYS A 53 5.06 -5.56 -8.67
N LYS A 54 4.66 -6.40 -9.62
CA LYS A 54 5.56 -7.28 -10.38
C LYS A 54 6.63 -6.48 -11.12
N TRP A 55 6.21 -5.44 -11.85
CA TRP A 55 7.13 -4.55 -12.55
C TRP A 55 8.12 -3.84 -11.60
N VAL A 56 7.64 -3.32 -10.46
CA VAL A 56 8.53 -2.71 -9.45
C VAL A 56 9.55 -3.72 -8.93
N THR A 57 9.14 -4.98 -8.73
CA THR A 57 10.05 -6.04 -8.26
C THR A 57 11.13 -6.32 -9.30
N GLN A 58 10.74 -6.50 -10.56
CA GLN A 58 11.67 -6.73 -11.67
C GLN A 58 12.69 -5.60 -11.82
N CYS A 59 12.26 -4.34 -11.76
CA CYS A 59 13.18 -3.21 -11.84
C CYS A 59 14.16 -3.18 -10.65
N ARG A 60 13.72 -3.58 -9.44
CA ARG A 60 14.61 -3.64 -8.26
C ARG A 60 15.61 -4.78 -8.35
N ASP A 61 15.20 -5.92 -8.88
CA ASP A 61 16.08 -7.07 -9.10
C ASP A 61 17.16 -6.75 -10.14
N GLN A 62 16.84 -5.91 -11.12
CA GLN A 62 17.77 -5.37 -12.11
C GLN A 62 18.60 -4.18 -11.59
N GLY A 63 18.36 -3.70 -10.37
CA GLY A 63 19.06 -2.55 -9.80
C GLY A 63 18.64 -1.18 -10.36
N PHE A 64 17.56 -1.11 -11.15
CA PHE A 64 17.08 0.15 -11.70
C PHE A 64 16.38 1.01 -10.63
N PRO A 65 16.80 2.28 -10.47
CA PRO A 65 16.10 3.21 -9.60
C PRO A 65 14.75 3.58 -10.21
N ILE A 66 13.67 3.29 -9.50
CA ILE A 66 12.32 3.65 -9.93
C ILE A 66 11.97 5.00 -9.32
N SER A 67 11.62 5.97 -10.18
CA SER A 67 11.04 7.23 -9.72
C SER A 67 9.53 7.11 -9.50
N VAL A 68 8.98 8.02 -8.70
CA VAL A 68 7.52 8.10 -8.49
C VAL A 68 6.77 8.29 -9.81
N GLN A 69 7.28 9.16 -10.69
CA GLN A 69 6.67 9.47 -11.98
C GLN A 69 6.64 8.25 -12.91
N MET A 70 7.71 7.45 -12.91
CA MET A 70 7.76 6.21 -13.69
C MET A 70 6.71 5.21 -13.20
N MET A 71 6.56 5.07 -11.88
CA MET A 71 5.52 4.20 -11.31
C MET A 71 4.11 4.68 -11.65
N GLN A 72 3.87 6.00 -11.67
CA GLN A 72 2.58 6.57 -12.06
C GLN A 72 2.26 6.26 -13.52
N ARG A 73 3.19 6.56 -14.44
CA ARG A 73 3.03 6.27 -15.87
C ARG A 73 2.78 4.78 -16.11
N LYS A 74 3.57 3.91 -15.49
CA LYS A 74 3.43 2.46 -15.65
C LYS A 74 2.08 1.96 -15.13
N ALA A 75 1.58 2.51 -14.03
CA ALA A 75 0.25 2.17 -13.52
C ALA A 75 -0.87 2.60 -14.48
N GLU A 76 -0.73 3.76 -15.14
CA GLU A 76 -1.68 4.20 -16.17
C GLU A 76 -1.62 3.34 -17.42
N ASP A 77 -0.42 2.91 -17.84
CA ASP A 77 -0.25 2.02 -18.97
C ASP A 77 -0.92 0.66 -18.71
N PHE A 78 -0.67 0.06 -17.53
CA PHE A 78 -1.35 -1.17 -17.15
C PHE A 78 -2.86 -1.00 -17.01
N ALA A 79 -3.33 0.16 -16.54
CA ALA A 79 -4.76 0.43 -16.51
C ALA A 79 -5.35 0.50 -17.92
N LYS A 80 -4.65 1.07 -18.90
CA LYS A 80 -5.10 1.07 -20.30
C LYS A 80 -5.14 -0.34 -20.88
N GLU A 81 -4.08 -1.12 -20.65
CA GLU A 81 -3.95 -2.50 -21.14
C GLU A 81 -5.06 -3.42 -20.57
N LEU A 82 -5.44 -3.22 -19.32
CA LEU A 82 -6.52 -3.95 -18.65
C LEU A 82 -7.92 -3.38 -18.92
N GLY A 83 -8.06 -2.35 -19.77
CA GLY A 83 -9.34 -1.73 -20.13
C GLY A 83 -9.90 -0.74 -19.09
N TYR A 84 -9.15 -0.40 -18.05
CA TYR A 84 -9.50 0.57 -17.00
C TYR A 84 -9.02 2.01 -17.30
N GLY A 85 -8.43 2.27 -18.46
CA GLY A 85 -7.77 3.55 -18.77
C GLY A 85 -8.65 4.80 -18.64
N LYS A 86 -9.98 4.69 -18.79
CA LYS A 86 -10.92 5.80 -18.58
C LYS A 86 -11.28 6.04 -17.10
N HIS A 87 -11.12 5.03 -16.26
CA HIS A 87 -11.57 5.03 -14.87
C HIS A 87 -10.41 5.14 -13.86
N PHE A 88 -9.18 4.91 -14.31
CA PHE A 88 -7.99 4.97 -13.48
C PHE A 88 -7.15 6.20 -13.80
N LYS A 89 -6.77 6.93 -12.74
CA LYS A 89 -5.78 8.00 -12.79
C LYS A 89 -4.75 7.76 -11.70
N ALA A 90 -3.46 7.77 -12.06
CA ALA A 90 -2.38 7.54 -11.10
C ALA A 90 -2.11 8.78 -10.23
N SER A 91 -3.10 9.17 -9.43
CA SER A 91 -3.00 10.28 -8.50
C SER A 91 -2.00 10.01 -7.36
N ASN A 92 -1.51 11.08 -6.73
CA ASN A 92 -0.63 10.98 -5.56
C ASN A 92 -1.27 10.14 -4.42
N GLY A 93 -2.60 10.19 -4.27
CA GLY A 93 -3.34 9.38 -3.29
C GLY A 93 -3.36 7.89 -3.63
N CYS A 94 -3.51 7.54 -4.91
CA CYS A 94 -3.39 6.17 -5.40
C CYS A 94 -2.02 5.60 -5.08
N LEU A 95 -0.96 6.37 -5.35
CA LEU A 95 0.42 6.01 -5.09
C LEU A 95 0.73 5.81 -3.61
N LYS A 96 0.27 6.72 -2.74
CA LYS A 96 0.45 6.61 -1.29
C LYS A 96 -0.21 5.35 -0.75
N SER A 97 -1.39 5.03 -1.27
CA SER A 97 -2.10 3.79 -0.92
C SER A 97 -1.34 2.55 -1.42
N PHE A 98 -0.83 2.57 -2.64
CA PHE A 98 0.01 1.50 -3.21
C PHE A 98 1.26 1.23 -2.37
N LYS A 99 2.01 2.28 -2.00
CA LYS A 99 3.20 2.17 -1.14
C LYS A 99 2.85 1.55 0.22
N ASN A 100 1.75 1.98 0.82
CA ASN A 100 1.29 1.44 2.10
C ASN A 100 0.87 -0.03 2.01
N ARG A 101 0.19 -0.43 0.92
CA ARG A 101 -0.23 -1.83 0.69
C ARG A 101 0.97 -2.76 0.52
N HIS A 102 1.96 -2.36 -0.29
CA HIS A 102 3.11 -3.20 -0.64
C HIS A 102 4.36 -2.95 0.21
N LYS A 103 4.28 -2.06 1.20
CA LYS A 103 5.40 -1.65 2.06
C LYS A 103 6.62 -1.18 1.24
N ILE A 104 6.37 -0.49 0.12
CA ILE A 104 7.42 0.02 -0.76
C ILE A 104 7.93 1.35 -0.23
N VAL A 105 9.21 1.41 0.11
CA VAL A 105 9.90 2.62 0.53
C VAL A 105 10.77 3.11 -0.63
N PHE A 106 10.54 4.35 -1.04
CA PHE A 106 11.46 5.04 -1.96
C PHE A 106 12.54 5.68 -1.10
N ARG A 107 13.79 5.22 -1.24
CA ARG A 107 14.92 5.96 -0.68
C ARG A 107 15.08 7.25 -1.48
N ARG A 108 15.05 8.39 -0.78
CA ARG A 108 15.49 9.65 -1.37
C ARG A 108 16.99 9.51 -1.61
N LEU A 109 17.42 9.47 -2.87
CA LEU A 109 18.82 9.71 -3.18
C LEU A 109 19.07 11.17 -2.81
N PHE A 110 19.66 11.42 -1.64
CA PHE A 110 20.34 12.68 -1.44
C PHE A 110 21.57 12.60 -2.34
N SER A 111 21.58 13.34 -3.45
CA SER A 111 22.86 13.74 -4.02
C SER A 111 23.48 14.64 -2.96
N ALA A 112 24.52 14.18 -2.28
CA ALA A 112 25.43 15.14 -1.70
C ALA A 112 25.83 16.08 -2.85
N SER A 113 25.43 17.34 -2.77
CA SER A 113 25.92 18.40 -3.63
C SER A 113 27.41 18.56 -3.30
N ALA A 114 28.24 17.65 -3.80
CA ALA A 114 29.65 17.90 -3.95
C ALA A 114 29.75 18.99 -5.02
N SER A 115 30.08 20.18 -4.53
CA SER A 115 30.45 21.37 -5.28
C SER A 115 31.22 21.02 -6.56
N VAL A 116 30.68 21.46 -7.69
CA VAL A 116 31.48 21.74 -8.88
C VAL A 116 31.41 23.27 -9.05
N PRO A 117 32.54 23.98 -9.00
CA PRO A 117 32.56 25.43 -9.20
C PRO A 117 32.29 25.77 -10.68
N GLU A 118 31.57 26.88 -10.85
CA GLU A 118 31.58 27.85 -11.94
C GLU A 118 32.35 27.53 -13.24
N SER A 119 31.64 27.49 -14.37
CA SER A 119 32.08 28.15 -15.61
C SER A 119 30.95 28.26 -16.66
N VAL A 120 30.69 29.51 -17.05
CA VAL A 120 30.06 30.06 -18.27
C VAL A 120 30.00 29.11 -19.48
N TYR A 121 28.87 29.09 -20.21
CA TYR A 121 28.79 29.23 -21.68
C TYR A 121 27.41 29.79 -22.07
N GLU A 122 27.45 30.71 -23.04
CA GLU A 122 26.53 31.82 -23.43
C GLU A 122 25.01 31.61 -23.36
#